data_AF-A0A316PQV0-F1
#
_entry.id   AF-A0A316PQV0-F1
#
_cell.length_a   1.000
_cell.length_b   1.000
_cell.length_c   1.000
_cell.angle_alpha   90.00
_cell.angle_beta   90.00
_cell.angle_gamma   90.00
#
_symmetry.space_group_name_H-M   'P 1'
#
loop_
_entity.id
_entity.type
_entity.pdbx_description
1 polymer ?
#
loop_
_entity_poly.entity_id
_entity_poly.type
_entity_poly.pdbx_seq_one_letter_code
_entity_poly.pdbx_strand_id
1 'polypeptide(L)'
;CIRDSIITGNAIYTAIWAEDKNNNNIPDSEEETYTIIFINDVTGATLQTTPGVLGGLDTPQFAGPAPTMTGYVFVGWSPALAQTVDPAAADEFGNIYYIARWEVDANNNGIADVDEARYSVIYSDGANGSVFADQITTGLLSGLATPQFTGETPVRSGYIFAGWSSSPAGTVDPTAADSLGRIIYTALWAADVNGNGVADSEEPTYTITYTDGANGAAFADQVTSGLLGGVATPQFSGTPTRTGYKFVGWSTEPASTVSGDVVYTALWEAVEPDPTPGTDDPTPTPGPDDPAPTPGDDDDNTGGNGSATTPGTNEPGNVTPNPGPANGTTTPGETTIADDETPLAGGAGETEDDPAEGDVADDAAVADEAAGAIDEAAGTEILDDENPLAAADHSSSWLSWLLTIGLLLVVCFGIFFLIRRRKNTREQNQ
;
A
#
# COMPACT_ATOMS: atom_id res chain seq x y z
N CYS A 1 43.40 53.76 76.60
CA CYS A 1 44.02 55.07 76.93
C CYS A 1 43.93 55.96 75.69
N ILE A 2 42.84 56.72 75.58
CA ILE A 2 42.71 57.78 74.58
C ILE A 2 43.44 58.98 75.17
N ARG A 3 44.49 59.48 74.50
CA ARG A 3 45.01 60.82 74.77
C ARG A 3 44.34 61.76 73.79
N ASP A 4 43.42 62.55 74.33
CA ASP A 4 42.79 63.68 73.66
C ASP A 4 43.84 64.59 73.02
N SER A 5 43.74 64.72 71.70
CA SER A 5 44.20 65.91 71.00
C SER A 5 42.94 66.61 70.50
N ILE A 6 42.59 67.73 71.13
CA ILE A 6 41.48 68.57 70.71
C ILE A 6 41.88 69.22 69.38
N ILE A 7 41.33 68.71 68.27
CA ILE A 7 41.43 69.36 66.96
C ILE A 7 40.38 70.48 66.93
N THR A 8 40.81 71.73 67.15
CA THR A 8 40.02 72.93 66.84
C THR A 8 40.18 73.28 65.36
N GLY A 9 39.35 72.67 64.52
CA GLY A 9 39.21 73.01 63.11
C GLY A 9 38.01 72.28 62.53
N ASN A 10 37.20 72.95 61.72
CA ASN A 10 36.13 72.28 60.97
C ASN A 10 36.77 71.26 60.02
N ALA A 11 36.73 69.98 60.38
CA ALA A 11 37.07 68.90 59.48
C ALA A 11 35.89 68.69 58.52
N ILE A 12 36.12 68.94 57.23
CA ILE A 12 35.18 68.56 56.17
C ILE A 12 35.50 67.12 55.82
N TYR A 13 34.59 66.21 56.13
CA TYR A 13 34.64 64.83 55.64
C TYR A 13 33.81 64.76 54.36
N THR A 14 34.45 64.40 53.25
CA THR A 14 33.75 64.09 52.00
C THR A 14 33.58 62.58 51.90
N ALA A 15 32.35 62.12 51.78
CA ALA A 15 32.09 60.72 51.40
C ALA A 15 32.56 60.50 49.97
N ILE A 16 33.34 59.44 49.74
CA ILE A 16 33.63 58.92 48.41
C ILE A 16 32.58 57.83 48.16
N TRP A 17 31.79 58.01 47.11
CA TRP A 17 30.83 57.01 46.66
C TRP A 17 31.47 56.22 45.54
N ALA A 18 31.36 54.90 45.60
CA ALA A 18 31.72 54.00 44.51
C ALA A 18 30.45 53.28 44.03
N GLU A 19 30.42 52.89 42.75
CA GLU A 19 29.36 52.04 42.22
C GLU A 19 29.50 50.63 42.81
N ASP A 20 28.36 50.03 43.13
CA ASP A 20 28.20 48.66 43.63
C ASP A 20 26.88 48.14 43.01
N LYS A 21 26.97 47.63 41.78
CA LYS A 21 25.79 47.24 40.98
C LYS A 21 25.13 45.96 41.47
N ASN A 22 25.91 45.04 42.04
CA ASN A 22 25.40 43.76 42.54
C ASN A 22 25.08 43.78 44.04
N ASN A 23 25.28 44.94 44.70
CA ASN A 23 25.00 45.17 46.11
C ASN A 23 25.74 44.20 47.04
N ASN A 24 26.96 43.81 46.67
CA ASN A 24 27.81 42.92 47.48
C ASN A 24 28.71 43.69 48.47
N ASN A 25 28.58 45.02 48.49
CA ASN A 25 29.29 45.91 49.41
C ASN A 25 30.80 46.01 49.13
N ILE A 26 31.21 45.64 47.91
CA ILE A 26 32.55 45.84 47.32
C ILE A 26 32.38 46.80 46.12
N PRO A 27 33.23 47.82 45.97
CA PRO A 27 33.17 48.68 44.77
C PRO A 27 33.36 47.88 43.48
N ASP A 28 32.55 48.14 42.44
CA ASP A 28 32.64 47.50 41.11
C ASP A 28 34.09 47.52 40.55
N SER A 29 34.86 48.58 40.84
CA SER A 29 36.25 48.75 40.39
C SER A 29 37.26 47.82 41.09
N GLU A 30 36.87 47.21 42.20
CA GLU A 30 37.68 46.27 43.00
C GLU A 30 37.21 44.83 42.80
N GLU A 31 36.17 44.60 41.98
CA GLU A 31 35.63 43.28 41.70
C GLU A 31 36.31 42.60 40.51
N GLU A 32 36.33 41.26 40.56
CA GLU A 32 36.68 40.44 39.40
C GLU A 32 35.55 40.50 38.36
N THR A 33 35.94 40.52 37.09
CA THR A 33 34.99 40.50 35.96
C THR A 33 35.14 39.22 35.17
N TYR A 34 34.02 38.75 34.63
CA TYR A 34 33.89 37.51 33.90
C TYR A 34 33.61 37.77 32.42
N THR A 35 33.96 36.80 31.59
CA THR A 35 33.66 36.80 30.16
C THR A 35 32.67 35.69 29.84
N ILE A 36 31.48 36.04 29.35
CA ILE A 36 30.49 35.06 28.90
C ILE A 36 30.76 34.72 27.44
N ILE A 37 30.89 33.43 27.13
CA ILE A 37 31.24 32.94 25.80
C ILE A 37 30.22 31.91 25.34
N PHE A 38 29.53 32.20 24.24
CA PHE A 38 28.66 31.24 23.56
C PHE A 38 29.43 30.56 22.43
N ILE A 39 29.42 29.24 22.38
CA ILE A 39 30.21 28.44 21.43
C ILE A 39 29.31 27.45 20.68
N ASN A 40 29.58 27.26 19.39
CA ASN A 40 29.10 26.11 18.65
C ASN A 40 30.10 24.96 18.78
N ASP A 41 29.71 23.87 19.45
CA ASP A 41 30.59 22.72 19.71
C ASP A 41 31.10 22.06 18.42
N VAL A 42 30.27 22.04 17.37
CA VAL A 42 30.55 21.30 16.13
C VAL A 42 31.60 22.02 15.28
N THR A 43 31.50 23.35 15.19
CA THR A 43 32.48 24.15 14.44
C THR A 43 33.64 24.64 15.30
N GLY A 44 33.53 24.53 16.63
CA GLY A 44 34.41 25.18 17.60
C GLY A 44 34.35 26.71 17.53
N ALA A 45 33.41 27.28 16.78
CA ALA A 45 33.32 28.71 16.55
C ALA A 45 32.71 29.42 17.77
N THR A 46 33.34 30.50 18.19
CA THR A 46 32.76 31.45 19.13
C THR A 46 31.63 32.21 18.44
N LEU A 47 30.42 32.07 18.96
CA LEU A 47 29.21 32.72 18.44
C LEU A 47 29.03 34.13 19.02
N GLN A 48 29.33 34.29 20.32
CA GLN A 48 29.24 35.58 21.01
C GLN A 48 30.23 35.60 22.19
N THR A 49 30.81 36.77 22.45
CA THR A 49 31.65 37.01 23.62
C THR A 49 31.22 38.32 24.29
N THR A 50 30.98 38.27 25.59
CA THR A 50 30.61 39.44 26.40
C THR A 50 31.57 39.54 27.58
N PRO A 51 32.65 40.36 27.48
CA PRO A 51 33.61 40.56 28.55
C PRO A 51 33.13 41.58 29.58
N GLY A 52 33.75 41.60 30.76
CA GLY A 52 33.58 42.66 31.75
C GLY A 52 32.30 42.56 32.58
N VAL A 53 31.77 41.35 32.79
CA VAL A 53 30.50 41.13 33.50
C VAL A 53 30.77 40.87 34.97
N LEU A 54 30.03 41.52 35.88
CA LEU A 54 30.18 41.31 37.32
C LEU A 54 29.39 40.08 37.78
N GLY A 55 29.92 39.38 38.79
CA GLY A 55 29.22 38.28 39.44
C GLY A 55 27.92 38.75 40.11
N GLY A 56 26.90 37.89 40.12
CA GLY A 56 25.61 38.18 40.76
C GLY A 56 24.65 39.08 39.96
N LEU A 57 25.10 39.70 38.87
CA LEU A 57 24.20 40.36 37.90
C LEU A 57 23.55 39.35 36.96
N ASP A 58 22.49 39.77 36.26
CA ASP A 58 21.83 38.95 35.24
C ASP A 58 22.82 38.50 34.15
N THR A 59 22.79 37.22 33.80
CA THR A 59 23.66 36.67 32.76
C THR A 59 23.29 37.29 31.41
N PRO A 60 24.26 37.89 30.69
CA PRO A 60 24.06 38.34 29.32
C PRO A 60 23.46 37.24 28.43
N GLN A 61 22.34 37.57 27.80
CA GLN A 61 21.66 36.67 26.89
C GLN A 61 22.40 36.59 25.56
N PHE A 62 22.19 35.49 24.83
CA PHE A 62 22.60 35.40 23.44
C PHE A 62 21.74 36.33 22.58
N ALA A 63 22.37 37.25 21.85
CA ALA A 63 21.70 38.31 21.09
C ALA A 63 21.47 37.98 19.61
N GLY A 64 21.99 36.84 19.13
CA GLY A 64 21.87 36.39 17.74
C GLY A 64 20.60 35.56 17.47
N PRO A 65 20.31 35.26 16.19
CA PRO A 65 19.31 34.26 15.85
C PRO A 65 19.73 32.89 16.41
N ALA A 66 18.75 32.05 16.81
CA ALA A 66 19.04 30.69 17.25
C ALA A 66 19.98 30.01 16.24
N PRO A 67 21.07 29.38 16.70
CA PRO A 67 22.03 28.78 15.79
C PRO A 67 21.34 27.69 14.99
N THR A 68 21.72 27.54 13.71
CA THR A 68 21.15 26.53 12.82
C THR A 68 22.21 25.52 12.41
N MET A 69 21.79 24.26 12.22
CA MET A 69 22.65 23.18 11.74
C MET A 69 21.82 22.24 10.87
N THR A 70 22.23 22.01 9.63
CA THR A 70 21.49 21.14 8.71
C THR A 70 21.38 19.73 9.28
N GLY A 71 20.15 19.22 9.39
CA GLY A 71 19.85 17.89 9.92
C GLY A 71 19.73 17.83 11.44
N TYR A 72 19.72 18.97 12.12
CA TYR A 72 19.62 19.08 13.57
C TYR A 72 18.82 20.30 14.01
N VAL A 73 18.20 20.20 15.17
CA VAL A 73 17.51 21.31 15.84
C VAL A 73 18.29 21.76 17.08
N PHE A 74 18.37 23.08 17.30
CA PHE A 74 18.97 23.65 18.50
C PHE A 74 18.04 23.48 19.70
N VAL A 75 18.52 22.80 20.75
CA VAL A 75 17.71 22.49 21.95
C VAL A 75 18.12 23.29 23.19
N GLY A 76 19.07 24.21 23.06
CA GLY A 76 19.51 25.11 24.12
C GLY A 76 21.01 25.05 24.40
N TRP A 77 21.42 25.65 25.51
CA TRP A 77 22.82 25.74 25.93
C TRP A 77 23.19 24.69 26.97
N SER A 78 24.46 24.27 26.98
CA SER A 78 25.08 23.47 28.03
C SER A 78 26.24 24.24 28.68
N PRO A 79 26.22 24.48 29.99
CA PRO A 79 25.06 24.27 30.88
C PRO A 79 23.85 25.13 30.47
N ALA A 80 22.69 24.85 31.05
CA ALA A 80 21.53 25.73 30.84
C ALA A 80 21.87 27.15 31.32
N LEU A 81 21.38 28.16 30.61
CA LEU A 81 21.70 29.56 30.89
C LEU A 81 21.25 29.93 32.32
N ALA A 82 22.21 30.24 33.19
CA ALA A 82 21.92 30.66 34.55
C ALA A 82 21.27 32.06 34.54
N GLN A 83 20.37 32.34 35.49
CA GLN A 83 19.74 33.65 35.60
C GLN A 83 20.79 34.73 35.90
N THR A 84 21.70 34.46 36.84
CA THR A 84 22.77 35.36 37.23
C THR A 84 24.14 34.76 36.94
N VAL A 85 25.13 35.63 36.78
CA VAL A 85 26.54 35.23 36.60
C VAL A 85 27.02 34.58 37.89
N ASP A 86 27.36 33.30 37.81
CA ASP A 86 27.97 32.53 38.89
C ASP A 86 29.49 32.46 38.71
N PRO A 87 30.28 33.18 39.54
CA PRO A 87 31.73 33.07 39.57
C PRO A 87 32.27 31.63 39.62
N ALA A 88 31.55 30.70 40.26
CA ALA A 88 32.00 29.33 40.40
C ALA A 88 31.96 28.53 39.08
N ALA A 89 31.25 29.04 38.06
CA ALA A 89 31.19 28.44 36.73
C ALA A 89 32.35 28.88 35.82
N ALA A 90 33.18 29.84 36.25
CA ALA A 90 34.28 30.36 35.46
C ALA A 90 35.51 29.45 35.47
N ASP A 91 36.24 29.44 34.36
CA ASP A 91 37.57 28.82 34.28
C ASP A 91 38.65 29.66 34.98
N GLU A 92 39.92 29.21 34.91
CA GLU A 92 41.07 29.92 35.51
C GLU A 92 41.34 31.32 34.91
N PHE A 93 40.68 31.65 33.81
CA PHE A 93 40.79 32.93 33.10
C PHE A 93 39.55 33.81 33.28
N GLY A 94 38.55 33.38 34.07
CA GLY A 94 37.30 34.10 34.25
C GLY A 94 36.28 33.92 33.11
N ASN A 95 36.46 32.91 32.24
CA ASN A 95 35.52 32.62 31.16
C ASN A 95 34.42 31.65 31.62
N ILE A 96 33.18 31.97 31.29
CA ILE A 96 32.02 31.08 31.48
C ILE A 96 31.50 30.69 30.10
N TYR A 97 31.45 29.39 29.84
CA TYR A 97 31.11 28.83 28.53
C TYR A 97 29.67 28.32 28.49
N TYR A 98 28.98 28.67 27.41
CA TYR A 98 27.68 28.12 27.04
C TYR A 98 27.78 27.48 25.67
N ILE A 99 27.64 26.16 25.61
CA ILE A 99 27.86 25.36 24.42
C ILE A 99 26.52 24.97 23.79
N ALA A 100 26.34 25.23 22.50
CA ALA A 100 25.10 24.91 21.81
C ALA A 100 24.84 23.40 21.78
N ARG A 101 23.64 22.98 22.19
CA ARG A 101 23.18 21.59 22.14
C ARG A 101 22.25 21.37 20.96
N TRP A 102 22.35 20.17 20.40
CA TRP A 102 21.68 19.78 19.17
C TRP A 102 21.03 18.41 19.33
N GLU A 103 19.86 18.24 18.74
CA GLU A 103 19.22 16.93 18.54
C GLU A 103 19.02 16.71 17.04
N VAL A 104 18.99 15.46 16.59
CA VAL A 104 18.81 15.12 15.17
C VAL A 104 17.42 15.56 14.70
N ASP A 105 17.36 16.09 13.48
CA ASP A 105 16.16 16.51 12.76
C ASP A 105 16.34 16.08 11.29
N ALA A 106 16.08 14.80 11.01
CA ALA A 106 16.38 14.16 9.73
C ALA A 106 15.47 14.64 8.59
N ASN A 107 14.26 15.13 8.90
CA ASN A 107 13.31 15.66 7.93
C ASN A 107 13.34 17.20 7.84
N ASN A 108 14.22 17.85 8.61
CA ASN A 108 14.46 19.29 8.62
C ASN A 108 13.19 20.11 8.90
N ASN A 109 12.29 19.61 9.75
CA ASN A 109 11.04 20.28 10.07
C ASN A 109 11.12 21.18 11.32
N GLY A 110 12.29 21.26 11.96
CA GLY A 110 12.52 22.09 13.15
C GLY A 110 12.05 21.44 14.46
N ILE A 111 11.70 20.16 14.43
CA ILE A 111 11.36 19.34 15.60
C ILE A 111 12.41 18.23 15.67
N ALA A 112 12.86 17.89 16.87
CA ALA A 112 13.82 16.80 17.03
C ALA A 112 13.15 15.45 16.72
N ASP A 113 13.83 14.55 16.02
CA ASP A 113 13.38 13.18 15.70
C ASP A 113 12.89 12.39 16.95
N VAL A 114 13.41 12.76 18.12
CA VAL A 114 13.06 12.16 19.42
C VAL A 114 11.66 12.56 19.89
N ASP A 115 11.24 13.78 19.53
CA ASP A 115 9.97 14.39 19.91
C ASP A 115 8.88 14.18 18.84
N GLU A 116 9.23 13.56 17.71
CA GLU A 116 8.33 13.29 16.61
C GLU A 116 7.59 11.95 16.73
N ALA A 117 6.40 11.91 16.12
CA ALA A 117 5.65 10.67 15.91
C ALA A 117 6.36 9.76 14.90
N ARG A 118 6.27 8.45 15.12
CA ARG A 118 6.83 7.44 14.20
C ARG A 118 5.73 6.68 13.47
N TYR A 119 5.97 6.43 12.20
CA TYR A 119 5.06 5.75 11.30
C TYR A 119 5.62 4.40 10.84
N SER A 120 4.71 3.58 10.33
CA SER A 120 5.05 2.33 9.66
C SER A 120 4.40 2.29 8.28
N VAL A 121 5.15 1.81 7.29
CA VAL A 121 4.63 1.53 5.94
C VAL A 121 4.56 0.01 5.78
N ILE A 122 3.40 -0.47 5.34
CA ILE A 122 3.07 -1.89 5.22
C ILE A 122 2.57 -2.16 3.80
N TYR A 123 3.24 -3.07 3.09
CA TYR A 123 2.71 -3.66 1.87
C TYR A 123 2.15 -5.05 2.19
N SER A 124 0.86 -5.24 1.99
CA SER A 124 0.16 -6.49 2.25
C SER A 124 -0.43 -7.07 0.98
N ASP A 125 -0.46 -8.40 0.88
CA ASP A 125 -0.97 -9.10 -0.30
C ASP A 125 -2.50 -9.11 -0.42
N GLY A 126 -3.22 -8.61 0.59
CA GLY A 126 -4.69 -8.63 0.63
C GLY A 126 -5.27 -10.05 0.71
N ALA A 127 -4.43 -11.06 0.95
CA ALA A 127 -4.76 -12.47 0.98
C ALA A 127 -4.14 -13.17 2.21
N ASN A 128 -3.97 -12.41 3.30
CA ASN A 128 -3.41 -12.84 4.59
C ASN A 128 -2.03 -13.50 4.48
N GLY A 129 -1.18 -13.02 3.58
CA GLY A 129 0.18 -13.51 3.38
C GLY A 129 0.30 -14.78 2.52
N SER A 130 -0.77 -15.19 1.84
CA SER A 130 -0.78 -16.40 1.00
C SER A 130 -0.06 -16.22 -0.34
N VAL A 131 0.12 -14.99 -0.82
CA VAL A 131 0.86 -14.67 -2.04
C VAL A 131 2.29 -14.23 -1.71
N PHE A 132 2.43 -13.30 -0.76
CA PHE A 132 3.72 -12.89 -0.21
C PHE A 132 3.54 -12.42 1.23
N ALA A 133 4.59 -12.55 2.05
CA ALA A 133 4.57 -12.05 3.42
C ALA A 133 4.56 -10.52 3.46
N ASP A 134 3.78 -9.92 4.37
CA ASP A 134 3.71 -8.48 4.54
C ASP A 134 5.11 -7.85 4.70
N GLN A 135 5.41 -6.83 3.90
CA GLN A 135 6.64 -6.05 4.03
C GLN A 135 6.39 -4.86 4.92
N ILE A 136 7.08 -4.80 6.07
CA ILE A 136 6.85 -3.80 7.11
C ILE A 136 8.13 -3.00 7.31
N THR A 137 8.05 -1.69 7.12
CA THR A 137 9.10 -0.74 7.52
C THR A 137 8.57 0.15 8.63
N THR A 138 9.25 0.20 9.77
CA THR A 138 8.81 0.94 10.97
C THR A 138 9.77 2.06 11.33
N GLY A 139 9.31 2.99 12.17
CA GLY A 139 10.17 4.03 12.73
C GLY A 139 10.41 5.19 11.78
N LEU A 140 9.52 5.36 10.80
CA LEU A 140 9.61 6.39 9.78
C LEU A 140 9.14 7.73 10.33
N LEU A 141 9.78 8.81 9.92
CA LEU A 141 9.36 10.18 10.21
C LEU A 141 8.52 10.74 9.06
N SER A 142 7.64 11.67 9.37
CA SER A 142 6.87 12.41 8.36
C SER A 142 7.80 13.12 7.38
N GLY A 143 7.40 13.20 6.11
CA GLY A 143 8.15 13.94 5.09
C GLY A 143 9.40 13.24 4.53
N LEU A 144 9.88 12.16 5.16
CA LEU A 144 10.90 11.30 4.58
C LEU A 144 10.34 10.45 3.44
N ALA A 145 11.20 9.95 2.56
CA ALA A 145 10.80 9.12 1.43
C ALA A 145 10.03 7.87 1.89
N THR A 146 8.91 7.57 1.22
CA THR A 146 8.15 6.35 1.48
C THR A 146 8.95 5.15 0.97
N PRO A 147 9.23 4.14 1.83
CA PRO A 147 9.84 2.90 1.38
C PRO A 147 8.99 2.26 0.28
N GLN A 148 9.63 1.85 -0.81
CA GLN A 148 8.95 1.18 -1.91
C GLN A 148 8.82 -0.32 -1.65
N PHE A 149 7.81 -0.95 -2.23
CA PHE A 149 7.71 -2.40 -2.28
C PHE A 149 8.96 -2.99 -2.93
N THR A 150 9.51 -4.05 -2.32
CA THR A 150 10.71 -4.73 -2.83
C THR A 150 10.35 -6.09 -3.40
N GLY A 151 10.92 -6.46 -4.54
CA GLY A 151 10.70 -7.76 -5.19
C GLY A 151 10.06 -7.64 -6.58
N GLU A 152 9.72 -8.79 -7.15
CA GLU A 152 9.02 -8.89 -8.44
C GLU A 152 7.53 -8.59 -8.27
N THR A 153 6.85 -8.30 -9.38
CA THR A 153 5.38 -8.12 -9.40
C THR A 153 4.70 -9.34 -8.78
N PRO A 154 3.84 -9.18 -7.77
CA PRO A 154 3.14 -10.29 -7.14
C PRO A 154 2.36 -11.14 -8.15
N VAL A 155 2.46 -12.46 -8.04
CA VAL A 155 1.76 -13.41 -8.93
C VAL A 155 0.77 -14.25 -8.14
N ARG A 156 -0.49 -14.28 -8.60
CA ARG A 156 -1.57 -15.07 -7.99
C ARG A 156 -2.31 -15.82 -9.09
N SER A 157 -2.36 -17.15 -9.01
CA SER A 157 -3.02 -17.99 -10.04
C SER A 157 -4.47 -17.57 -10.27
N GLY A 158 -4.83 -17.32 -11.54
CA GLY A 158 -6.18 -16.89 -11.96
C GLY A 158 -6.47 -15.41 -11.72
N TYR A 159 -5.45 -14.61 -11.38
CA TYR A 159 -5.57 -13.18 -11.14
C TYR A 159 -4.36 -12.43 -11.70
N ILE A 160 -4.59 -11.18 -12.08
CA ILE A 160 -3.55 -10.20 -12.35
C ILE A 160 -3.48 -9.18 -11.20
N PHE A 161 -2.25 -8.74 -10.89
CA PHE A 161 -2.03 -7.65 -9.94
C PHE A 161 -2.56 -6.33 -10.54
N ALA A 162 -3.61 -5.80 -9.94
CA ALA A 162 -4.32 -4.59 -10.38
C ALA A 162 -3.77 -3.31 -9.72
N GLY A 163 -2.64 -3.39 -9.01
CA GLY A 163 -2.05 -2.29 -8.28
C GLY A 163 -2.26 -2.37 -6.76
N TRP A 164 -1.98 -1.28 -6.08
CA TRP A 164 -2.18 -1.14 -4.63
C TRP A 164 -3.49 -0.41 -4.33
N SER A 165 -4.05 -0.64 -3.14
CA SER A 165 -5.28 0.01 -2.64
C SER A 165 -5.23 1.53 -2.68
N SER A 166 -4.03 2.09 -2.62
CA SER A 166 -3.74 3.49 -2.84
C SER A 166 -2.36 3.63 -3.49
N SER A 167 -2.16 4.70 -4.27
CA SER A 167 -0.84 4.99 -4.84
C SER A 167 0.14 5.32 -3.71
N PRO A 168 1.30 4.65 -3.63
CA PRO A 168 2.33 5.04 -2.68
C PRO A 168 2.75 6.50 -2.90
N ALA A 169 2.67 7.30 -1.83
CA ALA A 169 3.12 8.69 -1.87
C ALA A 169 4.64 8.76 -1.95
N GLY A 170 5.20 9.84 -2.50
CA GLY A 170 6.65 10.03 -2.56
C GLY A 170 7.31 10.16 -1.18
N THR A 171 6.55 10.67 -0.20
CA THR A 171 6.97 10.84 1.19
C THR A 171 5.93 10.29 2.15
N VAL A 172 6.37 9.97 3.37
CA VAL A 172 5.52 9.51 4.46
C VAL A 172 4.55 10.64 4.83
N ASP A 173 3.28 10.43 4.51
CA ASP A 173 2.19 11.35 4.81
C ASP A 173 1.39 10.85 6.02
N PRO A 174 1.45 11.55 7.16
CA PRO A 174 0.67 11.22 8.35
C PRO A 174 -0.84 11.11 8.12
N THR A 175 -1.40 11.81 7.13
CA THR A 175 -2.84 11.79 6.86
C THR A 175 -3.32 10.47 6.25
N ALA A 176 -2.40 9.69 5.67
CA ALA A 176 -2.67 8.35 5.15
C ALA A 176 -2.57 7.26 6.23
N ALA A 177 -2.12 7.61 7.45
CA ALA A 177 -1.93 6.65 8.52
C ALA A 177 -3.23 6.38 9.30
N ASP A 178 -3.40 5.15 9.78
CA ASP A 178 -4.43 4.82 10.75
C ASP A 178 -4.12 5.38 12.15
N SER A 179 -5.01 5.13 13.12
CA SER A 179 -4.83 5.59 14.52
C SER A 179 -3.62 5.00 15.24
N LEU A 180 -2.95 4.01 14.64
CA LEU A 180 -1.72 3.38 15.14
C LEU A 180 -0.47 3.88 14.40
N GLY A 181 -0.61 4.86 13.48
CA GLY A 181 0.50 5.38 12.69
C GLY A 181 0.91 4.43 11.56
N ARG A 182 0.02 3.56 11.08
CA ARG A 182 0.32 2.61 9.99
C ARG A 182 -0.29 3.08 8.68
N ILE A 183 0.54 3.16 7.65
CA ILE A 183 0.15 3.40 6.26
C ILE A 183 0.16 2.03 5.56
N ILE A 184 -0.98 1.58 5.06
CA ILE A 184 -1.16 0.23 4.54
C ILE A 184 -1.51 0.28 3.05
N TYR A 185 -0.66 -0.32 2.23
CA TYR A 185 -0.88 -0.56 0.82
C TYR A 185 -1.25 -2.04 0.64
N THR A 186 -2.52 -2.30 0.31
CA THR A 186 -3.03 -3.67 0.10
C THR A 186 -3.07 -3.97 -1.39
N ALA A 187 -2.52 -5.10 -1.81
CA ALA A 187 -2.55 -5.52 -3.21
C ALA A 187 -4.00 -5.73 -3.68
N LEU A 188 -4.33 -5.16 -4.83
CA LEU A 188 -5.59 -5.38 -5.53
C LEU A 188 -5.40 -6.43 -6.61
N TRP A 189 -6.41 -7.28 -6.78
CA TRP A 189 -6.37 -8.41 -7.69
C TRP A 189 -7.59 -8.38 -8.61
N ALA A 190 -7.37 -8.43 -9.92
CA ALA A 190 -8.41 -8.62 -10.90
C ALA A 190 -8.38 -10.07 -11.42
N ALA A 191 -9.54 -10.67 -11.68
CA ALA A 191 -9.60 -12.01 -12.24
C ALA A 191 -8.96 -12.04 -13.64
N ASP A 192 -8.23 -13.11 -13.93
CA ASP A 192 -7.59 -13.40 -15.21
C ASP A 192 -7.70 -14.93 -15.43
N VAL A 193 -8.88 -15.37 -15.86
CA VAL A 193 -9.22 -16.80 -15.95
C VAL A 193 -8.48 -17.48 -17.10
N ASN A 194 -8.27 -16.76 -18.20
CA ASN A 194 -7.59 -17.29 -19.38
C ASN A 194 -6.05 -17.12 -19.32
N GLY A 195 -5.53 -16.40 -18.31
CA GLY A 195 -4.11 -16.23 -18.05
C GLY A 195 -3.39 -15.41 -19.11
N ASN A 196 -4.09 -14.47 -19.75
CA ASN A 196 -3.54 -13.68 -20.84
C ASN A 196 -2.91 -12.35 -20.37
N GLY A 197 -2.96 -12.05 -19.07
CA GLY A 197 -2.40 -10.83 -18.50
C GLY A 197 -3.29 -9.60 -18.68
N VAL A 198 -4.55 -9.78 -19.04
CA VAL A 198 -5.59 -8.75 -19.07
C VAL A 198 -6.66 -9.16 -18.06
N ALA A 199 -7.20 -8.19 -17.32
CA ALA A 199 -8.29 -8.48 -16.40
C ALA A 199 -9.54 -8.90 -17.18
N ASP A 200 -10.24 -9.95 -16.73
CA ASP A 200 -11.46 -10.47 -17.36
C ASP A 200 -12.51 -9.37 -17.62
N SER A 201 -12.57 -8.34 -16.76
CA SER A 201 -13.50 -7.21 -16.89
C SER A 201 -13.19 -6.25 -18.04
N GLU A 202 -11.95 -6.26 -18.52
CA GLU A 202 -11.46 -5.44 -19.63
C GLU A 202 -11.47 -6.20 -20.96
N GLU A 203 -11.86 -7.47 -20.94
CA GLU A 203 -11.87 -8.35 -22.10
C GLU A 203 -13.23 -8.37 -22.82
N PRO A 204 -13.24 -8.54 -24.16
CA PRO A 204 -14.46 -8.87 -24.87
C PRO A 204 -14.95 -10.25 -24.45
N THR A 205 -16.27 -10.41 -24.38
CA THR A 205 -16.91 -11.71 -24.21
C THR A 205 -17.63 -12.14 -25.47
N TYR A 206 -17.76 -13.45 -25.64
CA TYR A 206 -18.29 -14.08 -26.83
C TYR A 206 -19.47 -15.01 -26.51
N THR A 207 -20.25 -15.30 -27.54
CA THR A 207 -21.41 -16.18 -27.52
C THR A 207 -21.25 -17.34 -28.49
N ILE A 208 -21.39 -18.55 -27.98
CA ILE A 208 -21.40 -19.79 -28.76
C ILE A 208 -22.81 -20.35 -28.79
N THR A 209 -23.32 -20.59 -29.99
CA THR A 209 -24.68 -21.11 -30.22
C THR A 209 -24.62 -22.40 -31.02
N TYR A 210 -25.26 -23.47 -30.53
CA TYR A 210 -25.58 -24.65 -31.32
C TYR A 210 -27.05 -24.61 -31.71
N THR A 211 -27.34 -24.64 -33.02
CA THR A 211 -28.70 -24.63 -33.55
C THR A 211 -28.94 -25.85 -34.43
N ASP A 212 -30.20 -26.29 -34.50
CA ASP A 212 -30.58 -27.49 -35.23
C ASP A 212 -30.70 -27.29 -36.75
N GLY A 213 -30.64 -26.04 -37.23
CA GLY A 213 -30.82 -25.72 -38.65
C GLY A 213 -32.18 -26.11 -39.22
N ALA A 214 -33.15 -26.43 -38.35
CA ALA A 214 -34.46 -26.95 -38.70
C ALA A 214 -35.59 -26.28 -37.88
N ASN A 215 -35.35 -25.05 -37.40
CA ASN A 215 -36.26 -24.23 -36.60
C ASN A 215 -36.73 -24.93 -35.31
N GLY A 216 -35.84 -25.65 -34.63
CA GLY A 216 -36.13 -26.34 -33.38
C GLY A 216 -36.83 -27.69 -33.53
N ALA A 217 -36.97 -28.21 -34.75
CA ALA A 217 -37.59 -29.52 -35.02
C ALA A 217 -36.78 -30.71 -34.49
N ALA A 218 -35.47 -30.56 -34.27
CA ALA A 218 -34.61 -31.62 -33.73
C ALA A 218 -34.20 -31.36 -32.28
N PHE A 219 -33.80 -30.13 -31.94
CA PHE A 219 -33.49 -29.70 -30.58
C PHE A 219 -33.57 -28.17 -30.46
N ALA A 220 -33.75 -27.66 -29.23
CA ALA A 220 -33.73 -26.23 -28.96
C ALA A 220 -32.29 -25.68 -28.97
N ASP A 221 -32.12 -24.43 -29.43
CA ASP A 221 -30.81 -23.78 -29.50
C ASP A 221 -30.12 -23.76 -28.12
N GLN A 222 -28.85 -24.16 -28.09
CA GLN A 222 -28.00 -24.09 -26.91
C GLN A 222 -27.09 -22.87 -27.03
N VAL A 223 -27.35 -21.85 -26.22
CA VAL A 223 -26.62 -20.58 -26.24
C VAL A 223 -25.80 -20.46 -24.96
N THR A 224 -24.49 -20.28 -25.09
CA THR A 224 -23.59 -19.97 -23.98
C THR A 224 -22.92 -18.63 -24.26
N SER A 225 -23.19 -17.62 -23.42
CA SER A 225 -22.65 -16.26 -23.55
C SER A 225 -21.69 -15.91 -22.40
N GLY A 226 -21.00 -14.78 -22.51
CA GLY A 226 -20.06 -14.32 -21.49
C GLY A 226 -18.73 -15.08 -21.50
N LEU A 227 -18.37 -15.72 -22.60
CA LEU A 227 -17.16 -16.53 -22.72
C LEU A 227 -15.96 -15.65 -23.05
N LEU A 228 -14.89 -15.73 -22.27
CA LEU A 228 -13.63 -15.06 -22.56
C LEU A 228 -12.92 -15.72 -23.75
N GLY A 229 -12.08 -14.96 -24.46
CA GLY A 229 -11.19 -15.53 -25.46
C GLY A 229 -10.22 -16.54 -24.84
N GLY A 230 -9.87 -17.60 -25.58
CA GLY A 230 -8.89 -18.60 -25.15
C GLY A 230 -9.40 -19.66 -24.18
N VAL A 231 -10.58 -19.47 -23.56
CA VAL A 231 -11.22 -20.53 -22.75
C VAL A 231 -11.75 -21.65 -23.65
N ALA A 232 -11.93 -22.84 -23.07
CA ALA A 232 -12.44 -24.00 -23.81
C ALA A 232 -13.84 -23.71 -24.39
N THR A 233 -14.05 -24.04 -25.67
CA THR A 233 -15.35 -23.90 -26.30
C THR A 233 -16.35 -24.88 -25.66
N PRO A 234 -17.52 -24.40 -25.19
CA PRO A 234 -18.58 -25.27 -24.70
C PRO A 234 -18.97 -26.31 -25.75
N GLN A 235 -19.06 -27.57 -25.32
CA GLN A 235 -19.48 -28.67 -26.18
C GLN A 235 -21.01 -28.73 -26.22
N PHE A 236 -21.56 -29.17 -27.36
CA PHE A 236 -22.98 -29.47 -27.47
C PHE A 236 -23.38 -30.54 -26.44
N SER A 237 -24.48 -30.29 -25.73
CA SER A 237 -25.03 -31.23 -24.74
C SER A 237 -26.13 -32.10 -25.37
N GLY A 238 -25.94 -33.42 -25.34
CA GLY A 238 -26.91 -34.40 -25.84
C GLY A 238 -26.50 -35.03 -27.17
N THR A 239 -27.44 -35.71 -27.82
CA THR A 239 -27.24 -36.36 -29.12
C THR A 239 -28.23 -35.79 -30.14
N PRO A 240 -27.77 -35.14 -31.22
CA PRO A 240 -28.67 -34.60 -32.24
C PRO A 240 -29.49 -35.72 -32.91
N THR A 241 -30.82 -35.62 -32.87
CA THR A 241 -31.73 -36.59 -33.51
C THR A 241 -32.86 -35.88 -34.27
N ARG A 242 -33.13 -36.31 -35.51
CA ARG A 242 -34.23 -35.77 -36.34
C ARG A 242 -34.88 -36.88 -37.16
N THR A 243 -36.20 -37.03 -37.07
CA THR A 243 -36.95 -38.10 -37.76
C THR A 243 -36.71 -38.09 -39.27
N GLY A 244 -36.27 -39.23 -39.82
CA GLY A 244 -35.99 -39.39 -41.26
C GLY A 244 -34.64 -38.82 -41.72
N TYR A 245 -33.78 -38.38 -40.79
CA TYR A 245 -32.47 -37.83 -41.10
C TYR A 245 -31.38 -38.35 -40.17
N LYS A 246 -30.15 -38.39 -40.68
CA LYS A 246 -28.93 -38.66 -39.93
C LYS A 246 -28.16 -37.36 -39.73
N PHE A 247 -27.68 -37.12 -38.50
CA PHE A 247 -26.77 -36.03 -38.21
C PHE A 247 -25.40 -36.33 -38.83
N VAL A 248 -24.89 -35.42 -39.66
CA VAL A 248 -23.59 -35.59 -40.35
C VAL A 248 -22.48 -34.73 -39.76
N GLY A 249 -22.81 -33.76 -38.92
CA GLY A 249 -21.86 -32.85 -38.29
C GLY A 249 -22.42 -31.44 -38.12
N TRP A 250 -21.56 -30.52 -37.71
CA TRP A 250 -21.88 -29.10 -37.63
C TRP A 250 -21.44 -28.37 -38.90
N SER A 251 -22.01 -27.19 -39.16
CA SER A 251 -21.66 -26.31 -40.28
C SER A 251 -20.17 -25.98 -40.36
N THR A 252 -19.52 -25.93 -39.20
CA THR A 252 -18.08 -25.79 -39.01
C THR A 252 -17.65 -26.68 -37.84
N GLU A 253 -16.42 -27.19 -37.88
CA GLU A 253 -15.87 -27.97 -36.76
C GLU A 253 -15.71 -27.07 -35.53
N PRO A 254 -16.25 -27.47 -34.36
CA PRO A 254 -16.06 -26.69 -33.14
C PRO A 254 -14.59 -26.52 -32.78
N ALA A 255 -14.13 -25.27 -32.70
CA ALA A 255 -12.78 -24.96 -32.24
C ALA A 255 -12.57 -25.41 -30.79
N SER A 256 -11.34 -25.76 -30.41
CA SER A 256 -11.01 -26.15 -29.03
C SER A 256 -11.17 -25.00 -28.03
N THR A 257 -10.99 -23.76 -28.48
CA THR A 257 -11.05 -22.55 -27.66
C THR A 257 -11.90 -21.47 -28.34
N VAL A 258 -12.51 -20.63 -27.51
CA VAL A 258 -13.32 -19.49 -27.96
C VAL A 258 -12.41 -18.40 -28.53
N SER A 259 -12.74 -17.89 -29.72
CA SER A 259 -12.02 -16.79 -30.36
C SER A 259 -12.95 -15.70 -30.89
N GLY A 260 -14.25 -15.85 -30.70
CA GLY A 260 -15.28 -15.05 -31.34
C GLY A 260 -16.67 -15.64 -31.15
N ASP A 261 -17.68 -14.88 -31.54
CA ASP A 261 -19.05 -15.38 -31.64
C ASP A 261 -19.14 -16.42 -32.78
N VAL A 262 -19.76 -17.57 -32.49
CA VAL A 262 -19.91 -18.64 -33.49
C VAL A 262 -21.26 -19.32 -33.35
N VAL A 263 -21.90 -19.57 -34.50
CA VAL A 263 -23.12 -20.39 -34.61
C VAL A 263 -22.78 -21.69 -35.32
N TYR A 264 -22.90 -22.81 -34.61
CA TYR A 264 -22.76 -24.16 -35.15
C TYR A 264 -24.15 -24.69 -35.53
N THR A 265 -24.41 -24.80 -36.83
CA THR A 265 -25.69 -25.29 -37.35
C THR A 265 -25.60 -26.78 -37.66
N ALA A 266 -26.53 -27.58 -37.15
CA ALA A 266 -26.55 -29.02 -37.42
C ALA A 266 -26.80 -29.30 -38.91
N LEU A 267 -25.96 -30.15 -39.49
CA LEU A 267 -26.09 -30.65 -40.85
C LEU A 267 -26.75 -32.03 -40.82
N TRP A 268 -27.66 -32.25 -41.76
CA TRP A 268 -28.50 -33.44 -41.82
C TRP A 268 -28.50 -34.07 -43.21
N GLU A 269 -28.47 -35.40 -43.27
CA GLU A 269 -28.61 -36.20 -44.49
C GLU A 269 -29.90 -37.02 -44.40
N ALA A 270 -30.71 -37.05 -45.47
CA ALA A 270 -31.95 -37.82 -45.47
C ALA A 270 -31.65 -39.32 -45.46
N VAL A 271 -32.34 -40.07 -44.60
CA VAL A 271 -32.28 -41.52 -44.64
C VAL A 271 -33.27 -41.96 -45.70
N GLU A 272 -32.79 -42.48 -46.84
CA GLU A 272 -33.69 -43.02 -47.85
C GLU A 272 -34.53 -44.14 -47.24
N PRO A 273 -35.85 -44.17 -47.51
CA PRO A 273 -36.65 -45.31 -47.11
C PRO A 273 -36.09 -46.55 -47.81
N ASP A 274 -35.84 -47.59 -47.03
CA ASP A 274 -35.47 -48.91 -47.54
C ASP A 274 -36.42 -49.27 -48.69
N PRO A 275 -35.93 -49.55 -49.92
CA PRO A 275 -36.80 -49.99 -51.00
C PRO A 275 -37.49 -51.25 -50.51
N THR A 276 -38.78 -51.11 -50.17
CA THR A 276 -39.66 -52.22 -49.77
C THR A 276 -39.36 -53.43 -50.65
N PRO A 277 -39.00 -54.60 -50.10
CA PRO A 277 -38.87 -55.82 -50.88
C PRO A 277 -40.18 -56.00 -51.64
N GLY A 278 -40.09 -55.95 -52.97
CA GLY A 278 -41.23 -56.17 -53.84
C GLY A 278 -41.90 -57.49 -53.46
N THR A 279 -43.20 -57.42 -53.19
CA THR A 279 -44.07 -58.57 -53.01
C THR A 279 -44.22 -59.29 -54.34
N ASP A 280 -43.28 -60.14 -54.70
CA ASP A 280 -43.42 -61.12 -55.79
C ASP A 280 -42.55 -62.35 -55.49
N ASP A 281 -43.00 -63.19 -54.55
CA ASP A 281 -42.52 -64.57 -54.43
C ASP A 281 -43.69 -65.55 -54.63
N PRO A 282 -43.76 -66.28 -55.76
CA PRO A 282 -44.65 -67.41 -55.91
C PRO A 282 -44.00 -68.66 -55.30
N THR A 283 -44.49 -69.00 -54.11
CA THR A 283 -44.54 -70.35 -53.49
C THR A 283 -44.07 -71.54 -54.37
N PRO A 284 -43.15 -72.39 -53.88
CA PRO A 284 -43.03 -73.76 -54.35
C PRO A 284 -43.58 -74.78 -53.31
N THR A 285 -44.40 -75.69 -53.81
CA THR A 285 -45.04 -76.84 -53.13
C THR A 285 -44.03 -77.96 -52.76
N PRO A 286 -44.35 -78.87 -51.81
CA PRO A 286 -43.36 -79.69 -51.08
C PRO A 286 -43.24 -81.16 -51.52
N GLY A 287 -42.14 -81.81 -51.11
CA GLY A 287 -42.02 -83.27 -50.87
C GLY A 287 -40.59 -83.83 -51.03
N PRO A 288 -40.28 -85.04 -50.55
CA PRO A 288 -40.66 -85.66 -49.26
C PRO A 288 -39.49 -86.37 -48.52
N ASP A 289 -39.79 -86.80 -47.29
CA ASP A 289 -39.21 -87.92 -46.51
C ASP A 289 -37.84 -87.80 -45.78
N ASP A 290 -37.99 -87.65 -44.46
CA ASP A 290 -37.12 -88.07 -43.34
C ASP A 290 -36.98 -89.62 -43.30
N PRO A 291 -35.93 -90.23 -42.69
CA PRO A 291 -36.01 -90.49 -41.25
C PRO A 291 -34.69 -90.33 -40.45
N ALA A 292 -34.90 -89.87 -39.22
CA ALA A 292 -34.01 -89.86 -38.05
C ALA A 292 -33.33 -91.21 -37.69
N PRO A 293 -32.39 -91.23 -36.73
CA PRO A 293 -32.83 -91.35 -35.33
C PRO A 293 -32.04 -90.51 -34.30
N THR A 294 -32.80 -90.08 -33.29
CA THR A 294 -32.47 -89.69 -31.90
C THR A 294 -32.12 -90.92 -31.04
N PRO A 295 -31.97 -90.86 -29.69
CA PRO A 295 -31.28 -89.92 -28.77
C PRO A 295 -30.49 -90.68 -27.64
N GLY A 296 -29.80 -89.95 -26.76
CA GLY A 296 -29.35 -90.42 -25.44
C GLY A 296 -28.37 -89.41 -24.83
N ASP A 297 -28.81 -88.58 -23.89
CA ASP A 297 -28.82 -88.81 -22.42
C ASP A 297 -27.38 -88.89 -21.90
N ASP A 298 -26.92 -88.20 -20.86
CA ASP A 298 -27.48 -87.23 -19.93
C ASP A 298 -26.27 -86.76 -19.07
N ASP A 299 -26.53 -85.77 -18.22
CA ASP A 299 -25.87 -85.51 -16.93
C ASP A 299 -24.74 -84.46 -16.77
N ASP A 300 -25.18 -83.46 -15.99
CA ASP A 300 -24.54 -82.63 -14.97
C ASP A 300 -23.68 -81.41 -15.41
N ASN A 301 -24.22 -80.17 -15.38
CA ASN A 301 -24.52 -79.33 -14.20
C ASN A 301 -23.22 -78.81 -13.54
N THR A 302 -22.82 -77.56 -13.72
CA THR A 302 -23.29 -76.34 -13.04
C THR A 302 -22.43 -75.22 -13.65
N GLY A 303 -22.95 -74.16 -14.25
CA GLY A 303 -23.67 -73.08 -13.60
C GLY A 303 -22.76 -71.85 -13.45
N GLY A 304 -22.95 -70.84 -14.32
CA GLY A 304 -22.56 -69.46 -14.01
C GLY A 304 -21.58 -68.77 -14.97
N ASN A 305 -22.13 -68.28 -16.09
CA ASN A 305 -22.07 -66.87 -16.56
C ASN A 305 -20.74 -66.10 -16.41
N GLY A 306 -20.12 -65.48 -17.42
CA GLY A 306 -20.40 -65.14 -18.82
C GLY A 306 -19.18 -64.30 -19.25
N SER A 307 -18.53 -64.62 -20.38
CA SER A 307 -18.61 -63.88 -21.66
C SER A 307 -18.23 -62.39 -21.54
N ALA A 308 -17.26 -61.81 -22.24
CA ALA A 308 -16.50 -62.25 -23.41
C ALA A 308 -15.12 -61.55 -23.45
N THR A 309 -14.17 -62.26 -24.02
CA THR A 309 -12.78 -61.89 -24.29
C THR A 309 -12.64 -61.02 -25.54
N THR A 310 -11.74 -60.03 -25.48
CA THR A 310 -10.98 -59.50 -26.63
C THR A 310 -10.19 -60.62 -27.31
N PRO A 311 -9.75 -60.46 -28.57
CA PRO A 311 -8.33 -60.14 -28.75
C PRO A 311 -8.00 -59.23 -29.95
N GLY A 312 -7.06 -58.30 -29.75
CA GLY A 312 -6.39 -57.55 -30.82
C GLY A 312 -5.20 -58.30 -31.41
N THR A 313 -4.67 -57.81 -32.54
CA THR A 313 -3.31 -58.11 -33.05
C THR A 313 -2.74 -56.97 -33.91
N ASN A 314 -1.82 -56.21 -33.28
CA ASN A 314 -0.46 -55.75 -33.68
C ASN A 314 -0.10 -55.30 -35.12
N GLU A 315 0.31 -54.01 -35.22
CA GLU A 315 1.60 -53.40 -35.69
C GLU A 315 2.26 -53.79 -37.04
N PRO A 316 3.06 -52.92 -37.72
CA PRO A 316 4.28 -52.30 -37.14
C PRO A 316 4.72 -50.90 -37.63
N GLY A 317 5.57 -50.25 -36.82
CA GLY A 317 6.85 -49.74 -37.33
C GLY A 317 7.06 -48.22 -37.50
N ASN A 318 7.57 -47.57 -36.45
CA ASN A 318 8.31 -46.31 -36.50
C ASN A 318 9.83 -46.58 -36.59
N VAL A 319 10.52 -45.96 -37.55
CA VAL A 319 11.97 -45.72 -37.56
C VAL A 319 12.23 -44.29 -38.06
N THR A 320 12.93 -43.50 -37.24
CA THR A 320 13.42 -42.13 -37.48
C THR A 320 14.63 -42.09 -38.43
N PRO A 321 14.95 -40.96 -39.12
CA PRO A 321 15.77 -39.90 -38.52
C PRO A 321 15.54 -38.44 -38.99
N ASN A 322 15.94 -37.51 -38.10
CA ASN A 322 16.19 -36.06 -38.27
C ASN A 322 17.15 -35.73 -39.46
N PRO A 323 17.14 -34.50 -40.03
CA PRO A 323 18.18 -33.52 -39.62
C PRO A 323 17.81 -32.01 -39.69
N GLY A 324 18.25 -31.25 -38.67
CA GLY A 324 18.71 -29.84 -38.75
C GLY A 324 17.64 -28.73 -38.65
N PRO A 325 17.97 -27.59 -38.02
CA PRO A 325 18.84 -26.64 -38.72
C PRO A 325 19.93 -25.97 -37.86
N ALA A 326 20.86 -25.35 -38.59
CA ALA A 326 22.07 -24.71 -38.13
C ALA A 326 21.88 -23.21 -37.82
N ASN A 327 22.61 -22.79 -36.78
CA ASN A 327 23.42 -21.57 -36.64
C ASN A 327 22.78 -20.17 -36.55
N GLY A 328 23.23 -19.40 -35.56
CA GLY A 328 22.94 -17.97 -35.40
C GLY A 328 23.41 -17.38 -34.05
N THR A 329 24.72 -17.23 -33.87
CA THR A 329 25.46 -16.39 -32.89
C THR A 329 24.92 -14.93 -32.84
N THR A 330 24.94 -14.16 -31.73
CA THR A 330 26.12 -13.57 -31.06
C THR A 330 25.80 -12.94 -29.69
N THR A 331 26.79 -12.97 -28.79
CA THR A 331 26.93 -12.28 -27.49
C THR A 331 27.17 -10.76 -27.64
N PRO A 332 26.80 -9.90 -26.66
CA PRO A 332 27.18 -8.49 -26.61
C PRO A 332 28.51 -8.21 -25.89
N GLY A 333 29.40 -7.47 -26.55
CA GLY A 333 30.47 -6.63 -26.01
C GLY A 333 30.55 -5.40 -26.94
N GLU A 334 31.11 -4.24 -26.65
CA GLU A 334 32.06 -3.76 -25.67
C GLU A 334 32.05 -2.23 -25.79
N THR A 335 32.33 -1.53 -24.69
CA THR A 335 32.50 -0.08 -24.57
C THR A 335 33.74 0.45 -25.28
N THR A 336 33.63 1.56 -26.03
CA THR A 336 34.79 2.43 -26.38
C THR A 336 34.44 3.92 -26.31
N ILE A 337 35.36 4.66 -25.69
CA ILE A 337 35.52 6.11 -25.51
C ILE A 337 36.20 6.74 -26.76
N ALA A 338 36.18 8.09 -26.81
CA ALA A 338 36.98 9.05 -27.62
C ALA A 338 36.28 9.52 -28.92
N ASP A 339 36.30 10.79 -29.35
CA ASP A 339 36.91 12.07 -28.94
C ASP A 339 36.12 13.19 -29.69
N ASP A 340 35.89 14.35 -29.09
CA ASP A 340 36.49 15.67 -29.42
C ASP A 340 35.88 16.41 -30.66
N GLU A 341 36.04 17.73 -30.64
CA GLU A 341 35.72 18.79 -31.62
C GLU A 341 34.61 19.77 -31.16
N THR A 342 35.08 20.77 -30.41
CA THR A 342 34.55 22.14 -30.37
C THR A 342 34.41 22.77 -31.77
N PRO A 343 33.62 23.84 -31.91
CA PRO A 343 34.27 25.07 -32.38
C PRO A 343 33.86 26.35 -31.64
N LEU A 344 34.80 27.27 -31.63
CA LEU A 344 34.79 28.62 -31.07
C LEU A 344 34.33 29.67 -32.12
N ALA A 345 33.99 30.86 -31.60
CA ALA A 345 33.85 32.19 -32.24
C ALA A 345 32.47 32.56 -32.82
N GLY A 346 31.92 33.76 -32.61
CA GLY A 346 32.41 34.99 -31.97
C GLY A 346 31.48 36.19 -32.27
N GLY A 347 31.77 37.35 -31.65
CA GLY A 347 31.25 38.69 -31.98
C GLY A 347 30.08 39.15 -31.09
N ALA A 348 30.20 40.08 -30.13
CA ALA A 348 30.60 41.52 -30.17
C ALA A 348 29.43 42.49 -30.47
N GLY A 349 29.32 43.54 -29.63
CA GLY A 349 28.36 44.66 -29.70
C GLY A 349 27.53 44.79 -28.40
N GLU A 350 27.83 45.59 -27.36
CA GLU A 350 28.01 47.07 -27.30
C GLU A 350 26.72 47.77 -27.77
N THR A 351 25.99 48.65 -27.06
CA THR A 351 26.16 49.50 -25.86
C THR A 351 24.78 50.03 -25.42
N GLU A 352 24.66 50.37 -24.13
CA GLU A 352 24.06 51.58 -23.50
C GLU A 352 22.82 52.29 -24.09
N ASP A 353 21.84 52.55 -23.22
CA ASP A 353 21.19 53.87 -22.93
C ASP A 353 19.72 53.71 -22.48
N ASP A 354 19.52 53.70 -21.16
CA ASP A 354 18.72 54.59 -20.27
C ASP A 354 17.46 55.35 -20.82
N PRO A 355 16.68 56.12 -20.00
CA PRO A 355 15.42 55.68 -19.40
C PRO A 355 14.20 56.57 -19.75
N ALA A 356 13.07 56.24 -19.11
CA ALA A 356 12.03 57.13 -18.59
C ALA A 356 10.78 57.50 -19.43
N GLU A 357 9.64 57.30 -18.73
CA GLU A 357 8.43 58.12 -18.60
C GLU A 357 7.26 58.10 -19.61
N GLY A 358 6.06 58.17 -18.99
CA GLY A 358 4.73 58.52 -19.55
C GLY A 358 3.89 57.31 -19.94
N ASP A 359 2.61 57.14 -19.59
CA ASP A 359 1.58 58.10 -19.20
C ASP A 359 0.35 57.34 -18.60
N VAL A 360 -0.52 58.08 -17.94
CA VAL A 360 -1.73 57.66 -17.17
C VAL A 360 -2.99 57.44 -18.03
N ALA A 361 -4.02 56.84 -17.37
CA ALA A 361 -5.46 56.72 -17.69
C ALA A 361 -5.89 55.25 -17.91
N ASP A 362 -7.06 54.74 -17.50
CA ASP A 362 -8.26 55.35 -16.96
C ASP A 362 -9.12 54.27 -16.26
N ASP A 363 -10.00 54.77 -15.40
CA ASP A 363 -11.37 54.35 -15.12
C ASP A 363 -11.74 53.08 -14.32
N ALA A 364 -12.68 53.35 -13.42
CA ALA A 364 -13.27 52.47 -12.43
C ALA A 364 -14.60 51.87 -12.95
N ALA A 365 -14.93 50.65 -12.53
CA ALA A 365 -16.33 50.25 -12.38
C ALA A 365 -16.46 49.08 -11.39
N VAL A 366 -17.23 49.35 -10.34
CA VAL A 366 -17.79 48.42 -9.37
C VAL A 366 -19.00 47.74 -10.02
N ALA A 367 -19.18 46.43 -9.82
CA ALA A 367 -20.46 45.76 -10.06
C ALA A 367 -20.82 44.86 -8.88
N ASP A 368 -21.95 45.22 -8.28
CA ASP A 368 -22.65 44.64 -7.14
C ASP A 368 -23.79 43.73 -7.63
N GLU A 369 -24.12 42.75 -6.78
CA GLU A 369 -25.34 41.94 -6.65
C GLU A 369 -26.46 42.01 -7.71
N ALA A 370 -26.88 40.83 -8.22
CA ALA A 370 -28.30 40.45 -8.33
C ALA A 370 -28.48 39.04 -8.94
N ALA A 371 -29.03 38.10 -8.17
CA ALA A 371 -29.71 36.93 -8.72
C ALA A 371 -31.07 36.76 -8.03
N GLY A 372 -32.13 37.12 -8.76
CA GLY A 372 -33.52 36.98 -8.34
C GLY A 372 -34.28 35.97 -9.20
N ALA A 373 -34.95 35.05 -8.50
CA ALA A 373 -36.24 34.39 -8.75
C ALA A 373 -36.44 33.51 -10.01
N ILE A 374 -36.93 32.28 -9.77
CA ILE A 374 -38.29 31.84 -10.16
C ILE A 374 -38.72 30.62 -9.31
N ASP A 375 -40.02 30.58 -9.01
CA ASP A 375 -40.77 29.63 -8.19
C ASP A 375 -41.74 28.78 -9.06
N GLU A 376 -42.18 27.67 -8.48
CA GLU A 376 -43.32 26.78 -8.77
C GLU A 376 -43.26 25.64 -9.81
N ALA A 377 -43.15 24.43 -9.23
CA ALA A 377 -44.16 23.35 -9.21
C ALA A 377 -44.33 22.41 -10.42
N ALA A 378 -43.93 21.14 -10.22
CA ALA A 378 -44.74 19.95 -10.53
C ALA A 378 -44.22 18.74 -9.73
N GLY A 379 -45.12 18.11 -8.97
CA GLY A 379 -44.80 17.01 -8.06
C GLY A 379 -44.57 15.66 -8.75
N THR A 380 -43.76 14.83 -8.10
CA THR A 380 -43.88 13.37 -8.15
C THR A 380 -43.64 12.83 -6.74
N GLU A 381 -44.57 11.99 -6.31
CA GLU A 381 -44.62 11.32 -5.00
C GLU A 381 -43.42 10.39 -4.84
N ILE A 382 -42.63 10.58 -3.78
CA ILE A 382 -41.73 9.55 -3.26
C ILE A 382 -42.48 8.89 -2.11
N LEU A 383 -42.83 7.61 -2.32
CA LEU A 383 -43.41 6.75 -1.31
C LEU A 383 -42.39 6.52 -0.19
N ASP A 384 -42.80 6.84 1.04
CA ASP A 384 -42.15 6.41 2.27
C ASP A 384 -42.14 4.88 2.33
N ASP A 385 -40.96 4.27 2.27
CA ASP A 385 -40.73 2.91 2.75
C ASP A 385 -39.69 2.96 3.88
N GLU A 386 -40.24 3.10 5.08
CA GLU A 386 -39.88 2.34 6.29
C GLU A 386 -38.40 1.94 6.46
N ASN A 387 -37.69 2.81 7.17
CA ASN A 387 -36.45 2.59 7.89
C ASN A 387 -36.38 1.22 8.64
N PRO A 388 -35.57 0.23 8.20
CA PRO A 388 -35.34 -0.99 8.97
C PRO A 388 -34.10 -0.81 9.86
N LEU A 389 -34.14 0.14 10.80
CA LEU A 389 -33.16 0.28 11.88
C LEU A 389 -33.70 -0.43 13.14
N ALA A 390 -34.08 -1.71 13.00
CA ALA A 390 -34.49 -2.56 14.12
C ALA A 390 -34.38 -4.04 13.77
N ALA A 391 -33.17 -4.53 13.49
CA ALA A 391 -32.85 -5.95 13.54
C ALA A 391 -31.38 -6.17 13.90
N ALA A 392 -30.95 -5.64 15.05
CA ALA A 392 -29.70 -6.06 15.68
C ALA A 392 -30.00 -7.26 16.60
N ASP A 393 -30.21 -8.42 15.97
CA ASP A 393 -30.32 -9.68 16.68
C ASP A 393 -28.90 -10.23 16.93
N HIS A 394 -28.51 -10.23 18.21
CA HIS A 394 -27.42 -11.00 18.83
C HIS A 394 -26.00 -10.97 18.22
N SER A 395 -25.16 -10.01 18.64
CA SER A 395 -23.69 -10.18 18.66
C SER A 395 -22.95 -9.36 19.74
N SER A 396 -23.50 -9.29 20.96
CA SER A 396 -22.86 -8.59 22.10
C SER A 396 -22.22 -9.52 23.14
N SER A 397 -21.71 -10.69 22.73
CA SER A 397 -21.12 -11.64 23.69
C SER A 397 -19.70 -11.25 24.11
N TRP A 398 -18.83 -10.85 23.18
CA TRP A 398 -17.42 -10.62 23.47
C TRP A 398 -17.16 -9.37 24.33
N LEU A 399 -17.84 -8.24 24.06
CA LEU A 399 -17.73 -7.02 24.86
C LEU A 399 -18.26 -7.23 26.30
N SER A 400 -19.34 -7.99 26.46
CA SER A 400 -19.89 -8.35 27.78
C SER A 400 -18.94 -9.26 28.55
N TRP A 401 -18.24 -10.17 27.86
CA TRP A 401 -17.19 -11.00 28.45
C TRP A 401 -15.96 -10.19 28.87
N LEU A 402 -15.52 -9.23 28.07
CA LEU A 402 -14.40 -8.36 28.43
C LEU A 402 -14.72 -7.46 29.63
N LEU A 403 -15.93 -6.89 29.67
CA LEU A 403 -16.37 -6.08 30.81
C LEU A 403 -16.49 -6.89 32.11
N THR A 404 -16.97 -8.13 32.03
CA THR A 404 -17.08 -9.00 33.21
C THR A 404 -15.71 -9.47 33.72
N ILE A 405 -14.78 -9.80 32.81
CA ILE A 405 -13.38 -10.12 33.18
C ILE A 405 -12.69 -8.91 33.79
N GLY A 406 -12.86 -7.71 33.20
CA GLY A 406 -12.28 -6.48 33.73
C GLY A 406 -12.76 -6.16 35.14
N LEU A 407 -14.07 -6.30 35.40
CA LEU A 407 -14.63 -6.11 36.74
C LEU A 407 -14.07 -7.11 37.75
N LEU A 408 -13.90 -8.37 37.35
CA LEU A 408 -13.36 -9.43 38.21
C LEU A 408 -11.89 -9.17 38.57
N LEU A 409 -11.07 -8.69 37.62
CA LEU A 409 -9.68 -8.32 37.88
C LEU A 409 -9.56 -7.15 38.87
N VAL A 410 -10.40 -6.13 38.76
CA VAL A 410 -10.43 -4.99 39.71
C VAL A 410 -10.78 -5.47 41.12
N VAL A 411 -11.75 -6.36 41.26
CA VAL A 411 -12.13 -6.94 42.56
C VAL A 411 -10.99 -7.77 43.15
N CYS A 412 -10.34 -8.62 42.34
CA CYS A 412 -9.19 -9.42 42.78
C CYS A 412 -8.02 -8.53 43.23
N PHE A 413 -7.71 -7.45 42.50
CA PHE A 413 -6.65 -6.52 42.86
C PHE A 413 -6.98 -5.77 44.16
N GLY A 414 -8.24 -5.36 44.35
CA GLY A 414 -8.71 -4.74 45.58
C GLY A 414 -8.58 -5.67 46.81
N ILE A 415 -8.96 -6.95 46.65
CA ILE A 415 -8.81 -7.96 47.71
C ILE A 415 -7.32 -8.20 48.03
N PHE A 416 -6.46 -8.28 47.02
CA PHE A 416 -5.01 -8.43 47.20
C PHE A 416 -4.41 -7.27 48.00
N PHE A 417 -4.78 -6.02 47.68
CA PHE A 417 -4.34 -4.85 48.43
C PHE A 417 -4.85 -4.84 49.87
N LEU A 418 -6.10 -5.26 50.11
CA LEU A 418 -6.64 -5.37 51.46
C LEU A 418 -5.92 -6.45 52.28
N ILE A 419 -5.59 -7.60 51.68
CA ILE A 419 -4.83 -8.67 52.35
C ILE A 419 -3.40 -8.19 52.65
N ARG A 420 -2.73 -7.54 51.69
CA ARG A 420 -1.38 -6.98 51.87
C ARG A 420 -1.35 -5.91 52.96
N ARG A 421 -2.35 -5.01 52.98
CA ARG A 421 -2.50 -3.99 54.03
C ARG A 421 -2.69 -4.63 55.40
N ARG A 422 -3.55 -5.67 55.50
CA ARG A 422 -3.80 -6.37 56.77
C ARG A 422 -2.58 -7.14 57.28
N LYS A 423 -1.74 -7.66 56.38
CA LYS A 423 -0.48 -8.34 56.73
C LYS A 423 0.54 -7.36 57.30
N ASN A 424 0.73 -6.21 56.64
CA ASN A 424 1.62 -5.14 57.14
C ASN A 424 1.18 -4.58 58.50
N THR A 425 -0.13 -4.48 58.77
CA THR A 425 -0.63 -4.02 60.09
C THR A 425 -0.44 -5.07 61.19
N ARG A 426 -0.35 -6.36 60.86
CA ARG A 426 -0.06 -7.42 61.85
C ARG A 426 1.43 -7.50 62.18
N GLU A 427 2.31 -7.24 61.23
CA GLU A 427 3.77 -7.24 61.43
C GLU A 427 4.28 -6.01 62.21
N GLN A 428 3.49 -4.94 62.33
CA GLN A 428 3.82 -3.79 63.20
C GLN A 428 3.26 -3.87 64.62
N ASN A 429 2.41 -4.88 64.91
CA ASN A 429 1.79 -5.08 66.23
C ASN A 429 2.29 -6.37 66.94
N GLN A 430 3.35 -6.98 66.43
CA GLN A 430 4.19 -7.99 67.11
C GLN A 430 5.57 -7.37 67.35
#